data_AF-H3H8M9-F1
#
_entry.id   AF-H3H8M9-F1
#
_cell.length_a   1.000
_cell.length_b   1.000
_cell.length_c   1.000
_cell.angle_alpha   90.00
_cell.angle_beta   90.00
_cell.angle_gamma   90.00
#
_symmetry.space_group_name_H-M   'P 1'
#
loop_
_entity.id
_entity.type
_entity.pdbx_description
1 polymer ?
#
loop_
_entity_poly.entity_id
_entity_poly.type
_entity_poly.pdbx_seq_one_letter_code
_entity_poly.pdbx_strand_id
1 'polypeptide(L)'
;MSTAAMSWMSPLLPLPQLSDDPVENSKQVLKALKCVASSSQQVGDMLKRRRERLASRLQAATDETQLLRAHIVENVLAQRQRLEQLRELQDDLERAQALGNAELLKNLADELKQLRREDERERVLRHNLKRTVRTRVRACKGLSELQRAADEALVVFHCKNSLIQSMVATCARTTFLSASELGYEEEGYEEDAADEDEGSESDYDLSDFLDDDDMD
;
A
#
# COMPACT_ATOMS: atom_id res chain seq x y z
N MET A 1 20.81 -4.83 -11.38
CA MET A 1 20.65 -4.80 -9.92
C MET A 1 21.04 -3.40 -9.47
N SER A 2 20.08 -2.50 -9.29
CA SER A 2 20.36 -1.12 -8.87
C SER A 2 20.17 -1.00 -7.37
N THR A 3 21.27 -0.92 -6.63
CA THR A 3 21.31 -0.49 -5.24
C THR A 3 21.23 1.03 -5.20
N ALA A 4 20.02 1.59 -5.18
CA ALA A 4 19.82 2.97 -4.77
C ALA A 4 20.03 3.03 -3.25
N ALA A 5 21.28 3.27 -2.83
CA ALA A 5 21.58 3.64 -1.47
C ALA A 5 20.91 4.99 -1.21
N MET A 6 19.83 4.98 -0.43
CA MET A 6 19.24 6.21 0.10
C MET A 6 20.27 6.86 1.03
N SER A 7 20.92 7.90 0.53
CA SER A 7 21.82 8.77 1.29
C SER A 7 20.99 9.57 2.30
N TRP A 8 20.87 9.04 3.52
CA TRP A 8 20.35 9.75 4.69
C TRP A 8 21.45 10.50 5.46
N MET A 9 22.58 10.78 4.81
CA MET A 9 23.59 11.63 5.42
C MET A 9 23.13 13.07 5.28
N SER A 10 22.37 13.54 6.27
CA SER A 10 22.24 14.98 6.53
C SER A 10 23.64 15.59 6.51
N PRO A 11 23.84 16.75 5.86
CA PRO A 11 25.05 17.52 6.08
C PRO A 11 25.14 17.77 7.59
N LEU A 12 26.31 17.48 8.18
CA LEU A 12 26.62 17.71 9.58
C LEU A 12 26.12 19.10 9.95
N LEU A 13 24.96 19.17 10.62
CA LEU A 13 24.48 20.41 11.20
C LEU A 13 25.59 20.91 12.12
N PRO A 14 25.97 22.21 12.04
CA PRO A 14 26.94 22.75 12.98
C PRO A 14 26.49 22.43 14.40
N LEU A 15 27.38 21.80 15.17
CA LEU A 15 27.14 21.52 16.59
C LEU A 15 26.67 22.82 17.25
N PRO A 16 25.59 22.78 18.06
CA PRO A 16 25.14 23.96 18.78
C PRO A 16 26.33 24.52 19.56
N GLN A 17 26.70 25.78 19.30
CA GLN A 17 27.66 26.48 20.13
C GLN A 17 26.99 26.67 21.49
N LEU A 18 27.37 25.83 22.45
CA LEU A 18 26.88 25.92 23.81
C LEU A 18 27.39 27.24 24.39
N SER A 19 26.47 28.05 24.88
CA SER A 19 26.72 29.25 25.68
C SER A 19 27.40 28.86 26.99
N ASP A 20 28.11 29.78 27.64
CA ASP A 20 28.54 29.57 29.04
C ASP A 20 27.34 29.57 30.01
N ASP A 21 26.17 30.04 29.56
CA ASP A 21 24.93 30.03 30.33
C ASP A 21 24.21 28.65 30.25
N PRO A 22 24.10 27.91 31.37
CA PRO A 22 23.41 26.62 31.42
C PRO A 22 21.91 26.72 31.12
N VAL A 23 21.27 27.88 31.37
CA VAL A 23 19.84 28.09 31.10
C VAL A 23 19.60 28.20 29.59
N GLU A 24 20.41 28.99 28.90
CA GLU A 24 20.32 29.14 27.44
C GLU A 24 20.64 27.82 26.72
N ASN A 25 21.64 27.07 27.19
CA ASN A 25 21.91 25.71 26.69
C ASN A 25 20.71 24.77 26.85
N SER A 26 20.03 24.83 27.99
CA SER A 26 18.85 24.01 28.26
C SER A 26 17.67 24.36 27.35
N LYS A 27 17.50 25.66 27.03
CA LYS A 27 16.50 26.13 26.05
C LYS A 27 16.83 25.65 24.63
N GLN A 28 18.09 25.75 24.21
CA GLN A 28 18.53 25.28 22.90
C GLN A 28 18.36 23.76 22.74
N VAL A 29 18.72 22.97 23.76
CA VAL A 29 18.51 21.52 23.77
C VAL A 29 17.02 21.17 23.69
N LEU A 30 16.16 21.86 24.45
CA LEU A 30 14.72 21.64 24.39
C LEU A 30 14.15 21.98 23.01
N LYS A 31 14.60 23.07 22.38
CA LYS A 31 14.19 23.44 21.01
C LYS A 31 14.61 22.37 20.00
N ALA A 32 15.85 21.90 20.06
CA ALA A 32 16.34 20.83 19.20
C ALA A 32 15.54 19.53 19.39
N LEU A 33 15.27 19.13 20.64
CA LEU A 33 14.45 17.95 20.94
C LEU A 33 13.01 18.09 20.43
N LYS A 34 12.39 19.27 20.53
CA LYS A 34 11.07 19.54 19.94
C LYS A 34 11.09 19.37 18.41
N CYS A 35 12.14 19.83 17.73
CA CYS A 35 12.31 19.61 16.29
C CYS A 35 12.43 18.10 15.96
N VAL A 36 13.23 17.35 16.73
CA VAL A 36 13.33 15.89 16.57
C VAL A 36 11.99 15.20 16.81
N ALA A 37 11.23 15.61 17.82
CA ALA A 37 9.89 15.07 18.09
C ALA A 37 8.91 15.33 16.95
N SER A 38 8.90 16.55 16.39
CA SER A 38 8.09 16.89 15.23
C SER A 38 8.47 16.06 13.98
N SER A 39 9.76 15.93 13.70
CA SER A 39 10.24 15.08 12.60
C SER A 39 9.89 13.59 12.81
N SER A 40 10.05 13.10 14.04
CA SER A 40 9.64 11.75 14.43
C SER A 40 8.15 11.52 14.17
N GLN A 41 7.29 12.48 14.54
CA GLN A 41 5.85 12.40 14.27
C GLN A 41 5.55 12.27 12.77
N GLN A 42 6.19 13.08 11.92
CA GLN A 42 6.02 12.99 10.46
C GLN A 42 6.44 11.62 9.92
N VAL A 43 7.57 11.08 10.38
CA VAL A 43 8.02 9.72 10.01
C VAL A 43 7.02 8.67 10.48
N GLY A 44 6.48 8.81 11.68
CA GLY A 44 5.45 7.91 12.22
C GLY A 44 4.21 7.86 11.35
N ASP A 45 3.73 9.02 10.88
CA ASP A 45 2.57 9.08 10.00
C ASP A 45 2.86 8.49 8.61
N MET A 46 4.09 8.68 8.09
CA MET A 46 4.52 7.99 6.87
C MET A 46 4.55 6.47 7.02
N LEU A 47 5.04 5.95 8.15
CA LEU A 47 5.09 4.51 8.42
C LEU A 47 3.68 3.91 8.54
N LYS A 48 2.75 4.60 9.21
CA LYS A 48 1.34 4.18 9.30
C LYS A 48 0.68 4.09 7.92
N ARG A 49 0.79 5.15 7.12
CA ARG A 49 0.26 5.17 5.74
C ARG A 49 0.87 4.06 4.88
N ARG A 50 2.18 3.80 5.03
CA ARG A 50 2.85 2.70 4.31
C ARG A 50 2.29 1.34 4.73
N ARG A 51 2.09 1.11 6.03
CA ARG A 51 1.48 -0.13 6.54
C ARG A 51 0.07 -0.31 5.97
N GLU A 52 -0.76 0.72 6.02
CA GLU A 52 -2.13 0.67 5.51
C GLU A 52 -2.18 0.37 4.01
N ARG A 53 -1.34 1.03 3.20
CA ARG A 53 -1.23 0.72 1.76
C ARG A 53 -0.80 -0.72 1.51
N LEU A 54 0.13 -1.26 2.31
CA LEU A 54 0.54 -2.66 2.18
C LEU A 54 -0.60 -3.61 2.55
N ALA A 55 -1.33 -3.33 3.62
CA ALA A 55 -2.50 -4.09 4.03
C ALA A 55 -3.57 -4.13 2.94
N SER A 56 -3.95 -2.98 2.37
CA SER A 56 -4.94 -2.91 1.29
C SER A 56 -4.48 -3.66 0.05
N ARG A 57 -3.20 -3.56 -0.32
CA ARG A 57 -2.63 -4.29 -1.47
C ARG A 57 -2.59 -5.80 -1.23
N LEU A 58 -2.24 -6.24 -0.03
CA LEU A 58 -2.24 -7.65 0.33
C LEU A 58 -3.66 -8.23 0.29
N GLN A 59 -4.64 -7.48 0.80
CA GLN A 59 -6.05 -7.87 0.76
C GLN A 59 -6.53 -8.00 -0.68
N ALA A 60 -6.34 -6.96 -1.51
CA ALA A 60 -6.73 -6.99 -2.92
C ALA A 60 -6.08 -8.15 -3.70
N ALA A 61 -4.79 -8.42 -3.46
CA ALA A 61 -4.10 -9.53 -4.10
C ALA A 61 -4.62 -10.90 -3.64
N THR A 62 -5.04 -11.00 -2.38
CA THR A 62 -5.66 -12.21 -1.82
C THR A 62 -7.04 -12.44 -2.43
N ASP A 63 -7.86 -11.40 -2.54
CA ASP A 63 -9.20 -11.47 -3.13
C ASP A 63 -9.13 -11.83 -4.62
N GLU A 64 -8.23 -11.20 -5.38
CA GLU A 64 -7.96 -11.56 -6.78
C GLU A 64 -7.53 -13.03 -6.89
N THR A 65 -6.68 -13.52 -5.98
CA THR A 65 -6.26 -14.92 -5.98
C THR A 65 -7.43 -15.88 -5.71
N GLN A 66 -8.36 -15.49 -4.83
CA GLN A 66 -9.57 -16.29 -4.57
C GLN A 66 -10.49 -16.31 -5.79
N LEU A 67 -10.71 -15.16 -6.43
CA LEU A 67 -11.49 -15.06 -7.66
C LEU A 67 -10.91 -15.95 -8.78
N LEU A 68 -9.60 -15.88 -8.99
CA LEU A 68 -8.93 -16.73 -9.98
C LEU A 68 -9.07 -18.23 -9.66
N ARG A 69 -9.09 -18.61 -8.37
CA ARG A 69 -9.35 -20.00 -7.97
C ARG A 69 -10.79 -20.40 -8.28
N ALA A 70 -11.77 -19.53 -8.06
CA ALA A 70 -13.16 -19.77 -8.42
C ALA A 70 -13.30 -19.97 -9.95
N HIS A 71 -12.68 -19.11 -10.76
CA HIS A 71 -12.70 -19.25 -12.22
C HIS A 71 -12.06 -20.57 -12.70
N ILE A 72 -11.03 -21.07 -12.00
CA ILE A 72 -10.47 -22.40 -12.30
C ILE A 72 -11.49 -23.50 -12.03
N VAL A 73 -12.25 -23.41 -10.93
CA VAL A 73 -13.29 -24.39 -10.59
C VAL A 73 -14.42 -24.34 -11.63
N GLU A 74 -14.92 -23.16 -11.97
CA GLU A 74 -15.94 -22.97 -13.01
C GLU A 74 -15.48 -23.52 -14.36
N ASN A 75 -14.25 -23.22 -14.77
CA ASN A 75 -13.68 -23.76 -16.00
C ASN A 75 -13.57 -25.29 -15.97
N VAL A 76 -13.25 -25.90 -14.82
CA VAL A 76 -13.24 -27.37 -14.67
C VAL A 76 -14.65 -27.95 -14.76
N LEU A 77 -15.66 -27.27 -14.24
CA LEU A 77 -17.05 -27.70 -14.36
C LEU A 77 -17.55 -27.60 -15.80
N ALA A 78 -17.28 -26.48 -16.48
CA ALA A 78 -17.58 -26.31 -17.91
C ALA A 78 -16.91 -27.41 -18.74
N GLN A 79 -15.64 -27.71 -18.46
CA GLN A 79 -14.90 -28.77 -19.15
C GLN A 79 -15.53 -30.15 -18.93
N ARG A 80 -16.03 -30.45 -17.73
CA ARG A 80 -16.74 -31.72 -17.46
C ARG A 80 -18.04 -31.82 -18.25
N GLN A 81 -18.86 -30.76 -18.24
CA GLN A 81 -20.09 -30.70 -19.01
C GLN A 81 -19.83 -30.86 -20.51
N ARG A 82 -18.78 -30.22 -21.02
CA ARG A 82 -18.41 -30.32 -22.44
C ARG A 82 -17.91 -31.71 -22.82
N LEU A 83 -17.22 -32.42 -21.92
CA LEU A 83 -16.86 -33.82 -22.12
C LEU A 83 -18.08 -34.75 -22.13
N GLU A 84 -19.13 -34.44 -21.35
CA GLU A 84 -20.39 -35.17 -21.37
C GLU A 84 -21.12 -34.94 -22.70
N GLN A 85 -21.26 -33.68 -23.13
CA GLN A 85 -21.85 -33.33 -24.45
C GLN A 85 -21.11 -33.99 -25.62
N LEU A 86 -19.78 -34.07 -25.55
CA LEU A 86 -18.98 -34.75 -26.57
C LEU A 86 -19.28 -36.25 -26.64
N ARG A 87 -19.59 -36.91 -25.51
CA ARG A 87 -19.99 -38.33 -25.50
C ARG A 87 -21.40 -38.49 -26.07
N GLU A 88 -22.33 -37.64 -25.68
CA GLU A 88 -23.71 -37.66 -26.18
C GLU A 88 -23.75 -37.45 -27.70
N LEU A 89 -23.02 -36.47 -28.24
CA LEU A 89 -22.93 -36.26 -29.69
C LEU A 89 -22.25 -37.42 -30.42
N GLN A 90 -21.32 -38.13 -29.79
CA GLN A 90 -20.74 -39.34 -30.37
C GLN A 90 -21.77 -40.44 -30.49
N ASP A 91 -22.57 -40.68 -29.45
CA ASP A 91 -23.66 -41.65 -29.47
C ASP A 91 -24.70 -41.28 -30.53
N ASP A 92 -25.04 -39.99 -30.66
CA ASP A 92 -25.99 -39.50 -31.66
C ASP A 92 -25.46 -39.62 -33.09
N LEU A 93 -24.15 -39.40 -33.30
CA LEU A 93 -23.50 -39.67 -34.59
C LEU A 93 -23.61 -41.14 -34.97
N GLU A 94 -23.35 -42.06 -34.03
CA GLU A 94 -23.48 -43.50 -34.27
C GLU A 94 -24.93 -43.89 -34.62
N ARG A 95 -25.92 -43.33 -33.92
CA ARG A 95 -27.35 -43.52 -34.22
C ARG A 95 -27.72 -42.97 -35.60
N ALA A 96 -27.31 -41.75 -35.92
CA ALA A 96 -27.58 -41.13 -37.22
C ALA A 96 -26.93 -41.91 -38.37
N GLN A 97 -25.75 -42.50 -38.12
CA GLN A 97 -25.05 -43.36 -39.07
C GLN A 97 -25.83 -44.65 -39.32
N ALA A 98 -26.32 -45.30 -38.26
CA ALA A 98 -27.14 -46.50 -38.37
C ALA A 98 -28.45 -46.26 -39.13
N LEU A 99 -29.02 -45.04 -39.02
CA LEU A 99 -30.25 -44.64 -39.72
C LEU A 99 -30.02 -44.14 -41.14
N GLY A 100 -28.77 -43.97 -41.58
CA GLY A 100 -28.44 -43.49 -42.93
C GLY A 100 -28.83 -42.03 -43.21
N ASN A 101 -28.99 -41.20 -42.17
CA ASN A 101 -29.40 -39.80 -42.33
C ASN A 101 -28.20 -38.88 -42.59
N ALA A 102 -27.88 -38.65 -43.87
CA ALA A 102 -26.69 -37.91 -44.30
C ALA A 102 -26.67 -36.42 -43.87
N GLU A 103 -27.82 -35.76 -43.83
CA GLU A 103 -27.91 -34.34 -43.43
C GLU A 103 -27.68 -34.19 -41.92
N LEU A 104 -28.31 -35.06 -41.12
CA LEU A 104 -28.11 -35.09 -39.67
C LEU A 104 -26.65 -35.44 -39.31
N LEU A 105 -26.04 -36.41 -40.01
CA LEU A 105 -24.63 -36.75 -39.83
C LEU A 105 -23.70 -35.55 -40.03
N LYS A 106 -23.95 -34.75 -41.06
CA LYS A 106 -23.15 -33.55 -41.33
C LYS A 106 -23.30 -32.53 -40.20
N ASN A 107 -24.53 -32.25 -39.77
CA ASN A 107 -24.80 -31.29 -38.70
C ASN A 107 -24.13 -31.70 -37.38
N LEU A 108 -24.27 -32.96 -36.98
CA LEU A 108 -23.64 -33.49 -35.75
C LEU A 108 -22.11 -33.49 -35.85
N ALA A 109 -21.54 -33.77 -37.02
CA ALA A 109 -20.09 -33.72 -37.23
C ALA A 109 -19.54 -32.29 -37.11
N ASP A 110 -20.27 -31.29 -37.64
CA ASP A 110 -19.91 -29.88 -37.52
C ASP A 110 -20.00 -29.41 -36.06
N GLU A 111 -21.04 -29.80 -35.34
CA GLU A 111 -21.22 -29.52 -33.91
C GLU A 111 -20.12 -30.15 -33.04
N LEU A 112 -19.79 -31.42 -33.28
CA LEU A 112 -18.69 -32.10 -32.60
C LEU A 112 -17.34 -31.42 -32.88
N LYS A 113 -17.12 -30.91 -34.10
CA LYS A 113 -15.94 -30.12 -34.43
C LYS A 113 -15.94 -28.79 -33.67
N GLN A 114 -17.09 -28.17 -33.44
CA GLN A 114 -17.20 -26.96 -32.63
C GLN A 114 -16.89 -27.24 -31.15
N LEU A 115 -17.53 -28.24 -30.54
CA LEU A 115 -17.30 -28.59 -29.13
C LEU A 115 -15.84 -28.94 -28.85
N ARG A 116 -15.15 -29.63 -29.76
CA ARG A 116 -13.71 -29.93 -29.62
C ARG A 116 -12.85 -28.66 -29.57
N ARG A 117 -13.19 -27.64 -30.36
CA ARG A 117 -12.47 -26.35 -30.30
C ARG A 117 -12.71 -25.63 -28.98
N GLU A 118 -13.91 -25.75 -28.44
CA GLU A 118 -14.26 -25.13 -27.16
C GLU A 118 -13.58 -25.85 -25.98
N ASP A 119 -13.49 -27.18 -25.97
CA ASP A 119 -12.70 -27.92 -24.97
C ASP A 119 -11.22 -27.52 -25.04
N GLU A 120 -10.65 -27.36 -26.24
CA GLU A 120 -9.27 -26.88 -26.38
C GLU A 120 -9.10 -25.45 -25.83
N ARG A 121 -10.03 -24.55 -26.12
CA ARG A 121 -10.01 -23.19 -25.54
C ARG A 121 -10.09 -23.23 -24.01
N GLU A 122 -10.93 -24.08 -23.45
CA GLU A 122 -11.06 -24.25 -22.00
C GLU A 122 -9.79 -24.82 -21.37
N ARG A 123 -9.11 -25.77 -22.03
CA ARG A 123 -7.81 -26.30 -21.59
C ARG A 123 -6.73 -25.22 -21.54
N VAL A 124 -6.64 -24.41 -22.59
CA VAL A 124 -5.68 -23.29 -22.67
C VAL A 124 -6.00 -22.26 -21.59
N LEU A 125 -7.28 -21.89 -21.42
CA LEU A 125 -7.72 -20.97 -20.36
C LEU A 125 -7.33 -21.50 -18.98
N ARG A 126 -7.57 -22.80 -18.70
CA ARG A 126 -7.18 -23.43 -17.44
C ARG A 126 -5.69 -23.34 -17.18
N HIS A 127 -4.88 -23.58 -18.21
CA HIS A 127 -3.42 -23.49 -18.11
C HIS A 127 -2.98 -22.06 -17.74
N ASN A 128 -3.55 -21.06 -18.42
CA ASN A 128 -3.27 -19.65 -18.18
C ASN A 128 -3.71 -19.22 -16.77
N LEU A 129 -4.92 -19.57 -16.34
CA LEU A 129 -5.41 -19.28 -15.00
C LEU A 129 -4.52 -19.89 -13.92
N LYS A 130 -4.11 -21.16 -14.08
CA LYS A 130 -3.16 -21.81 -13.15
C LYS A 130 -1.82 -21.09 -13.09
N ARG A 131 -1.31 -20.61 -14.23
CA ARG A 131 -0.07 -19.82 -14.28
C ARG A 131 -0.24 -18.50 -13.54
N THR A 132 -1.32 -17.77 -13.79
CA THR A 132 -1.64 -16.49 -13.13
C THR A 132 -1.78 -16.66 -11.62
N VAL A 133 -2.51 -17.69 -11.16
CA VAL A 133 -2.64 -18.00 -9.72
C VAL A 133 -1.28 -18.24 -9.07
N ARG A 134 -0.37 -18.99 -9.72
CA ARG A 134 0.98 -19.20 -9.17
C ARG A 134 1.75 -17.90 -9.02
N THR A 135 1.67 -17.01 -10.00
CA THR A 135 2.31 -15.69 -9.94
C THR A 135 1.70 -14.84 -8.82
N ARG A 136 0.38 -14.80 -8.69
CA ARG A 136 -0.32 -14.05 -7.65
C ARG A 136 -0.02 -14.58 -6.25
N VAL A 137 0.01 -15.90 -6.05
CA VAL A 137 0.40 -16.50 -4.77
C VAL A 137 1.81 -16.08 -4.34
N ARG A 138 2.77 -16.01 -5.28
CA ARG A 138 4.12 -15.50 -4.99
C ARG A 138 4.11 -14.02 -4.62
N ALA A 139 3.32 -13.21 -5.33
CA ALA A 139 3.15 -11.80 -5.01
C ALA A 139 2.52 -11.59 -3.63
N CYS A 140 1.48 -12.35 -3.27
CA CYS A 140 0.86 -12.31 -1.94
C CYS A 140 1.88 -12.65 -0.85
N LYS A 141 2.73 -13.67 -1.08
CA LYS A 141 3.80 -14.01 -0.13
C LYS A 141 4.77 -12.83 0.06
N GLY A 142 5.24 -12.22 -1.02
CA GLY A 142 6.12 -11.04 -0.94
C GLY A 142 5.46 -9.84 -0.25
N LEU A 143 4.18 -9.58 -0.53
CA LEU A 143 3.42 -8.52 0.14
C LEU A 143 3.23 -8.80 1.64
N SER A 144 2.97 -10.05 2.01
CA SER A 144 2.85 -10.46 3.41
C SER A 144 4.17 -10.28 4.17
N GLU A 145 5.30 -10.63 3.55
CA GLU A 145 6.63 -10.39 4.13
C GLU A 145 6.92 -8.89 4.31
N LEU A 146 6.58 -8.06 3.32
CA LEU A 146 6.71 -6.61 3.42
C LEU A 146 5.81 -6.00 4.49
N GLN A 147 4.60 -6.52 4.65
CA GLN A 147 3.68 -6.06 5.68
C GLN A 147 4.19 -6.40 7.07
N ARG A 148 4.66 -7.64 7.28
CA ARG A 148 5.30 -8.04 8.54
C ARG A 148 6.49 -7.15 8.87
N ALA A 149 7.35 -6.86 7.90
CA ALA A 149 8.49 -5.96 8.09
C ALA A 149 8.05 -4.52 8.45
N ALA A 150 6.95 -4.03 7.88
CA ALA A 150 6.38 -2.74 8.22
C ALA A 150 5.82 -2.71 9.65
N ASP A 151 5.17 -3.79 10.08
CA ASP A 151 4.68 -3.94 11.46
C ASP A 151 5.83 -3.97 12.48
N GLU A 152 6.88 -4.74 12.20
CA GLU A 152 8.10 -4.79 13.01
C GLU A 152 8.78 -3.40 13.08
N ALA A 153 8.86 -2.68 11.96
CA ALA A 153 9.43 -1.34 11.92
C ALA A 153 8.61 -0.34 12.76
N LEU A 154 7.28 -0.45 12.75
CA LEU A 154 6.40 0.39 13.58
C LEU A 154 6.60 0.13 15.07
N VAL A 155 6.79 -1.12 15.49
CA VAL A 155 7.10 -1.44 16.90
C VAL A 155 8.39 -0.76 17.34
N VAL A 156 9.46 -0.90 16.56
CA VAL A 156 10.75 -0.26 16.85
C VAL A 156 10.61 1.27 16.86
N PHE A 157 9.87 1.83 15.91
CA PHE A 157 9.58 3.25 15.86
C PHE A 157 8.84 3.73 17.12
N HIS A 158 7.81 3.00 17.57
CA HIS A 158 7.08 3.35 18.78
C HIS A 158 7.98 3.40 20.01
N CYS A 159 8.88 2.43 20.19
CA CYS A 159 9.86 2.45 21.29
C CYS A 159 10.75 3.70 21.25
N LYS A 160 11.29 4.05 20.07
CA LYS A 160 12.12 5.25 19.90
C LYS A 160 11.33 6.53 20.14
N ASN A 161 10.11 6.59 19.63
CA ASN A 161 9.23 7.74 19.79
C ASN A 161 8.85 7.96 21.26
N SER A 162 8.56 6.89 22.01
CA SER A 162 8.32 6.98 23.46
C SER A 162 9.52 7.55 24.22
N LEU A 163 10.75 7.17 23.86
CA LEU A 163 11.96 7.76 24.45
C LEU A 163 12.08 9.25 24.12
N ILE A 164 11.88 9.65 22.86
CA ILE A 164 11.92 11.06 22.44
C ILE A 164 10.89 11.88 23.24
N GLN A 165 9.65 11.40 23.37
CA GLN A 165 8.61 12.09 24.14
C GLN A 165 8.97 12.19 25.62
N SER A 166 9.54 11.14 26.21
CA SER A 166 10.03 11.16 27.60
C SER A 166 11.16 12.18 27.80
N MET A 167 12.10 12.26 26.86
CA MET A 167 13.20 13.24 26.89
C MET A 167 12.67 14.68 26.78
N VAL A 168 11.77 14.93 25.82
CA VAL A 168 11.13 16.25 25.66
C VAL A 168 10.40 16.66 26.94
N ALA A 169 9.60 15.76 27.53
CA ALA A 169 8.87 16.03 28.76
C ALA A 169 9.79 16.25 29.97
N THR A 170 10.93 15.58 30.02
CA THR A 170 11.92 15.74 31.10
C THR A 170 12.65 17.07 30.95
N CYS A 171 13.18 17.39 29.77
CA CYS A 171 13.82 18.66 29.49
C CYS A 171 12.87 19.84 29.69
N ALA A 172 11.60 19.73 29.28
CA ALA A 172 10.61 20.79 29.50
C ALA A 172 10.41 21.08 31.00
N ARG A 173 10.40 20.04 31.85
CA ARG A 173 10.27 20.19 33.31
C ARG A 173 11.53 20.74 33.96
N THR A 174 12.71 20.26 33.57
CA THR A 174 13.98 20.71 34.17
C THR A 174 14.36 22.13 33.74
N THR A 175 14.12 22.51 32.48
CA THR A 175 14.36 23.89 32.00
C THR A 175 13.48 24.90 32.75
N PHE A 176 12.27 24.52 33.16
CA PHE A 176 11.38 25.37 33.96
C PHE A 176 11.86 25.50 35.41
N LEU A 177 12.33 24.41 36.03
CA LEU A 177 12.86 24.43 37.40
C LEU A 177 14.16 25.25 37.50
N SER A 178 15.08 25.12 36.54
CA SER A 178 16.33 25.90 36.55
C SER A 178 16.12 27.41 36.37
N ALA A 179 15.06 27.84 35.69
CA ALA A 179 14.71 29.26 35.59
C ALA A 179 14.07 29.79 36.89
N SER A 180 13.22 28.98 37.54
CA SER A 180 12.55 29.35 38.81
C SER A 180 13.49 29.33 40.03
N GLU A 181 14.56 28.54 40.01
CA GLU A 181 15.50 28.40 41.14
C GLU A 181 16.64 29.43 41.09
N LEU A 182 16.83 30.12 39.96
CA LEU A 182 17.86 31.16 39.75
C LEU A 182 17.39 32.59 40.03
N GLY A 183 16.15 32.79 40.50
CA GLY A 183 15.69 34.11 40.97
C GLY A 183 15.61 35.19 39.89
N TYR A 184 15.39 34.81 38.62
CA TYR A 184 15.00 35.78 37.61
C TYR A 184 13.53 36.14 37.84
N GLU A 185 13.29 37.26 38.52
CA GLU A 185 11.97 37.87 38.57
C GLU A 185 11.53 38.18 37.12
N GLU A 186 10.34 37.70 36.77
CA GLU A 186 9.67 38.01 35.52
C GLU A 186 9.31 39.49 35.54
N GLU A 187 10.22 40.35 35.03
CA GLU A 187 9.89 41.74 34.72
C GLU A 187 8.81 41.74 33.65
N GLY A 188 7.59 42.04 34.09
CA GLY A 188 6.45 42.30 33.22
C GLY A 188 6.80 43.46 32.29
N TYR A 189 6.94 43.15 31.00
CA TYR A 189 6.86 44.15 29.96
C TYR A 189 5.41 44.26 29.50
N GLU A 190 4.95 45.51 29.55
CA GLU A 190 3.59 45.99 29.37
C GLU A 190 2.98 45.58 28.01
N GLU A 191 1.65 45.45 28.03
CA GLU A 191 0.78 45.44 26.85
C GLU A 191 1.04 46.66 25.97
N ASP A 192 1.46 46.43 24.72
CA ASP A 192 1.12 47.34 23.63
C ASP A 192 0.16 46.60 22.69
N ALA A 193 -1.09 47.07 22.75
CA ALA A 193 -2.18 46.70 21.87
C ALA A 193 -2.07 47.39 20.50
N ALA A 194 -2.79 46.81 19.54
CA ALA A 194 -3.07 47.28 18.17
C ALA A 194 -1.94 47.01 17.15
N ASP A 195 -2.17 46.39 15.99
CA ASP A 195 -3.33 46.48 15.13
C ASP A 195 -3.85 45.12 14.62
N GLU A 196 -5.16 44.99 14.62
CA GLU A 196 -5.92 44.09 13.77
C GLU A 196 -5.82 44.57 12.31
N ASP A 197 -5.38 43.72 11.39
CA ASP A 197 -5.75 43.85 9.97
C ASP A 197 -6.19 42.48 9.46
N GLU A 198 -7.52 42.33 9.43
CA GLU A 198 -8.22 41.27 8.71
C GLU A 198 -8.13 41.55 7.21
N GLY A 199 -7.39 40.71 6.50
CA GLY A 199 -7.31 40.72 5.04
C GLY A 199 -7.41 39.31 4.46
N SER A 200 -8.61 38.73 4.55
CA SER A 200 -9.11 37.69 3.63
C SER A 200 -8.77 38.11 2.19
N GLU A 201 -8.19 37.28 1.33
CA GLU A 201 -8.93 36.34 0.49
C GLU A 201 -7.99 35.34 -0.17
N SER A 202 -8.42 34.09 -0.18
CA SER A 202 -7.85 32.99 -0.94
C SER A 202 -8.41 33.00 -2.36
N ASP A 203 -7.54 32.98 -3.38
CA ASP A 203 -7.87 32.45 -4.69
C ASP A 203 -6.91 31.31 -5.02
N TYR A 204 -7.31 30.10 -4.63
CA TYR A 204 -6.74 28.87 -5.16
C TYR A 204 -7.36 28.62 -6.53
N ASP A 205 -6.70 29.05 -7.61
CA ASP A 205 -7.01 28.53 -8.94
C ASP A 205 -6.24 27.22 -9.14
N LEU A 206 -6.89 26.11 -8.79
CA LEU A 206 -6.45 24.74 -9.04
C LEU A 206 -7.19 24.16 -10.24
N SER A 207 -7.22 24.89 -11.35
CA SER A 207 -7.66 24.37 -12.65
C SER A 207 -6.47 24.01 -13.53
N ASP A 208 -5.68 22.99 -13.13
CA ASP A 208 -4.62 22.44 -14.00
C ASP A 208 -4.24 20.97 -13.73
N PHE A 209 -5.19 20.13 -13.32
CA PHE A 209 -4.92 18.69 -13.20
C PHE A 209 -6.07 17.78 -13.64
N LEU A 210 -6.78 18.18 -14.71
CA LEU A 210 -7.58 17.28 -15.52
C LEU A 210 -7.45 17.73 -16.97
N ASP A 211 -6.59 17.06 -17.72
CA ASP A 211 -6.81 16.58 -19.09
C ASP A 211 -5.46 16.16 -19.69
N ASP A 212 -5.25 14.85 -19.78
CA ASP A 212 -4.71 14.19 -20.97
C ASP A 212 -4.66 12.67 -20.67
N ASP A 213 -5.86 12.08 -20.71
CA ASP A 213 -6.02 10.77 -21.35
C ASP A 213 -5.93 10.98 -22.87
N ASP A 214 -5.29 10.02 -23.54
CA ASP A 214 -5.27 9.74 -24.99
C ASP A 214 -4.45 10.66 -25.94
N MET A 215 -3.34 10.12 -26.47
CA MET A 215 -3.30 9.56 -27.84
C MET A 215 -1.87 9.13 -28.27
N ASP A 216 -1.84 7.99 -28.98
CA ASP A 216 -0.74 7.29 -29.69
C ASP A 216 0.22 6.34 -28.93
#